data_AF-A0A7L0MYB0-F1
#
_entry.id   AF-A0A7L0MYB0-F1
#
_cell.length_a   1.000
_cell.length_b   1.000
_cell.length_c   1.000
_cell.angle_alpha   90.00
_cell.angle_beta   90.00
_cell.angle_gamma   90.00
#
_symmetry.space_group_name_H-M   'P 1'
#
loop_
_entity.id
_entity.type
_entity.pdbx_description
1 polymer ?
#
loop_
_entity_poly.entity_id
_entity_poly.type
_entity_poly.pdbx_seq_one_letter_code
_entity_poly.pdbx_strand_id
1 'polypeptide(L)' 'QQRFEATFGLAGKGFPAPQRRFAQAALSEVLGGIGYFHGRSLVQAAPGERAVPGAEAALFTAVPSRSFFPRGFLWDEG' A
#
# COMPACT_ATOMS: atom_id res chain seq x y z
N GLN A 1 9.29 8.32 15.92
CA GLN A 1 8.28 8.74 16.93
C GLN A 1 8.03 10.24 16.91
N GLN A 2 9.07 11.09 16.95
CA GLN A 2 8.92 12.56 16.86
C GLN A 2 8.19 13.03 15.60
N ARG A 3 8.54 12.51 14.41
CA ARG A 3 7.83 12.83 13.16
C ARG A 3 6.34 12.49 13.19
N PHE A 4 5.97 11.34 13.76
CA PHE A 4 4.56 10.91 13.85
C PHE A 4 3.74 11.89 14.70
N GLU A 5 4.25 12.24 15.89
CA GLU A 5 3.55 13.21 16.75
C GLU A 5 3.53 14.60 16.12
N ALA A 6 4.61 15.05 15.48
CA ALA A 6 4.65 16.32 14.76
C ALA A 6 3.63 16.39 13.61
N THR A 7 3.37 15.28 12.92
CA THR A 7 2.39 15.21 11.82
C THR A 7 0.95 15.12 12.32
N PHE A 8 0.66 14.27 13.31
CA PHE A 8 -0.72 13.95 13.69
C PHE A 8 -1.21 14.64 14.98
N GLY A 9 -0.30 15.07 15.86
CA GLY A 9 -0.60 15.82 17.09
C GLY A 9 -1.56 15.11 18.06
N LEU A 10 -1.52 13.78 18.12
CA LEU A 10 -2.53 12.99 18.83
C LEU A 10 -2.45 13.18 20.35
N ALA A 11 -1.27 13.45 20.91
CA ALA A 11 -1.13 13.73 22.33
C ALA A 11 -1.82 15.06 22.69
N GLY A 12 -1.60 16.10 21.89
CA GLY A 12 -2.25 17.41 22.07
C GLY A 12 -3.76 17.37 21.86
N LYS A 13 -4.26 16.42 21.06
CA LYS A 13 -5.69 16.15 20.88
C LYS A 13 -6.32 15.32 22.00
N GLY A 14 -5.55 14.94 23.03
CA GLY A 14 -6.06 14.20 24.19
C GLY A 14 -6.19 12.69 23.99
N PHE A 15 -5.64 12.11 22.92
CA PHE A 15 -5.72 10.65 22.71
C PHE A 15 -4.81 9.88 23.69
N PRO A 16 -5.34 8.85 24.38
CA PRO A 16 -4.58 8.08 25.35
C PRO A 16 -3.46 7.27 24.68
N ALA A 17 -2.42 6.94 25.46
CA ALA A 17 -1.22 6.27 24.94
C ALA A 17 -1.49 4.96 24.16
N PRO A 18 -2.43 4.08 24.55
CA PRO A 18 -2.75 2.88 23.76
C PRO A 18 -3.25 3.20 22.35
N GLN A 19 -4.10 4.21 22.18
CA GLN A 19 -4.64 4.60 20.87
C GLN A 19 -3.56 5.23 19.98
N ARG A 20 -2.66 6.03 20.57
CA ARG A 20 -1.49 6.57 19.85
C ARG A 20 -0.55 5.47 19.36
N ARG A 21 -0.31 4.44 20.18
CA ARG A 21 0.48 3.27 19.78
C ARG A 21 -0.21 2.48 18.66
N PHE A 22 -1.53 2.27 18.76
CA PHE A 22 -2.31 1.63 17.71
C PHE A 22 -2.20 2.39 16.38
N ALA A 23 -2.41 3.71 16.39
CA ALA A 23 -2.30 4.53 15.19
C ALA A 23 -0.89 4.49 14.58
N GLN A 24 0.15 4.48 15.41
CA GLN A 24 1.53 4.32 14.95
C GLN A 24 1.76 2.94 14.30
N ALA A 25 1.22 1.87 14.89
CA ALA A 25 1.31 0.52 14.34
C ALA A 25 0.55 0.41 13.01
N ALA A 26 -0.68 0.90 12.94
CA ALA A 26 -1.50 0.89 11.72
C ALA A 26 -0.80 1.60 10.55
N LEU A 27 -0.23 2.80 10.79
CA LEU A 27 0.56 3.48 9.77
C LEU A 27 1.82 2.70 9.38
N SER A 28 2.50 2.10 10.36
CA SER A 28 3.71 1.31 10.12
C SER A 28 3.42 0.08 9.26
N GLU A 29 2.27 -0.58 9.46
CA GLU A 29 1.83 -1.71 8.63
C GLU A 29 1.59 -1.29 7.19
N VAL A 30 0.90 -0.17 6.94
CA VAL A 30 0.66 0.36 5.58
C VAL A 30 1.98 0.72 4.90
N LEU A 31 2.86 1.46 5.58
CA LEU A 31 4.18 1.83 5.04
C LEU A 31 5.06 0.60 4.79
N GLY A 32 5.01 -0.39 5.67
CA GLY A 32 5.71 -1.67 5.52
C GLY A 32 5.16 -2.55 4.39
N GLY A 33 3.96 -2.23 3.89
CA GLY A 33 3.37 -2.82 2.70
C GLY A 33 3.86 -2.22 1.38
N ILE A 34 4.58 -1.09 1.39
CA ILE A 34 5.06 -0.47 0.16
C ILE A 34 6.15 -1.34 -0.48
N GLY A 35 5.95 -1.68 -1.76
CA GLY A 35 6.83 -2.55 -2.53
C GLY A 35 7.20 -1.96 -3.89
N TYR A 36 8.33 -2.42 -4.43
CA TYR A 36 8.75 -2.18 -5.81
C TYR A 36 8.59 -3.46 -6.62
N PHE A 37 7.83 -3.37 -7.71
CA PHE A 37 7.50 -4.47 -8.61
C PHE A 37 8.00 -4.13 -10.01
N HIS A 38 8.49 -5.14 -10.73
CA HIS A 38 8.98 -4.97 -12.10
C HIS A 38 8.64 -6.21 -12.93
N GLY A 39 8.14 -6.01 -14.14
CA GLY A 39 7.86 -7.10 -15.06
C GLY A 39 6.80 -6.74 -16.11
N ARG A 40 6.17 -7.76 -16.68
CA ARG A 40 5.17 -7.63 -17.75
C ARG A 40 3.84 -8.20 -17.27
N SER A 41 2.80 -7.37 -17.30
CA SER A 41 1.44 -7.82 -17.01
C SER A 41 0.86 -8.60 -18.19
N LEU A 42 0.03 -9.60 -17.93
CA LEU A 42 -0.76 -10.25 -18.97
C LEU A 42 -1.97 -9.37 -19.28
N VAL A 43 -2.15 -9.02 -20.56
CA VAL A 43 -3.24 -8.18 -21.03
C VAL A 43 -4.02 -8.91 -22.12
N GLN A 44 -5.33 -8.79 -22.06
CA GLN A 44 -6.27 -9.29 -23.05
C GLN A 44 -7.06 -8.10 -23.59
N ALA A 45 -7.00 -7.87 -24.91
CA ALA A 45 -7.62 -6.69 -25.51
C ALA A 45 -9.13 -6.84 -25.66
N ALA A 46 -9.61 -8.05 -25.99
CA ALA A 46 -11.04 -8.36 -26.07
C ALA A 46 -11.38 -9.72 -25.43
N PRO A 47 -12.62 -9.90 -24.92
CA PRO A 47 -13.10 -11.20 -24.43
C PRO A 47 -12.92 -12.31 -25.47
N GLY A 48 -12.37 -13.46 -25.05
CA GLY A 48 -12.08 -14.60 -25.93
C GLY A 48 -10.70 -14.61 -26.59
N GLU A 49 -9.97 -13.49 -26.59
CA GLU A 49 -8.59 -13.46 -27.06
C GLU A 49 -7.60 -14.07 -26.04
N ARG A 50 -6.47 -14.57 -26.53
CA ARG A 50 -5.40 -15.07 -25.68
C ARG A 50 -4.67 -13.91 -24.99
N ALA A 51 -4.54 -13.96 -23.67
CA ALA A 51 -3.73 -13.00 -22.94
C ALA A 51 -2.26 -13.04 -23.37
N VAL A 52 -1.67 -11.87 -23.63
CA VAL A 52 -0.28 -11.72 -24.05
C VAL A 52 0.49 -10.82 -23.07
N PRO A 53 1.81 -11.00 -22.91
CA PRO A 53 2.62 -10.09 -22.12
C PRO A 53 2.58 -8.66 -22.70
N GLY A 54 2.20 -7.70 -21.87
CA GLY A 54 2.21 -6.28 -22.19
C GLY A 54 3.64 -5.70 -22.23
N ALA A 55 3.73 -4.37 -22.13
CA ALA A 55 5.00 -3.69 -21.98
C ALA A 55 5.65 -4.01 -20.63
N GLU A 56 6.98 -3.94 -20.58
CA GLU A 56 7.72 -3.99 -19.34
C GLU A 56 7.49 -2.69 -18.55
N ALA A 57 7.20 -2.81 -17.26
CA ALA A 57 6.87 -1.68 -16.41
C ALA A 57 7.38 -1.92 -14.98
N ALA A 58 7.59 -0.80 -14.28
CA ALA A 58 7.86 -0.77 -12.85
C ALA A 58 6.66 -0.16 -12.11
N LEU A 59 6.41 -0.63 -10.89
CA LEU A 59 5.36 -0.11 -10.01
C LEU A 59 5.88 0.01 -8.59
N PHE A 60 5.75 1.20 -7.99
CA PHE A 60 6.03 1.45 -6.58
C PHE A 60 4.72 1.84 -5.89
N THR A 61 4.23 0.99 -4.99
CA THR A 61 2.82 1.00 -4.55
C THR A 61 2.73 0.35 -3.16
N ALA A 62 1.76 0.77 -2.34
CA ALA A 62 1.36 0.00 -1.18
C ALA A 62 0.67 -1.30 -1.61
N VAL A 63 0.56 -2.26 -0.69
CA VAL A 63 -0.20 -3.49 -0.94
C VAL A 63 -1.29 -3.65 0.13
N PRO A 64 -2.51 -4.06 -0.23
CA PRO A 64 -3.60 -4.20 0.75
C PRO A 64 -3.31 -5.25 1.83
N SER A 65 -2.57 -6.30 1.47
CA SER A 65 -2.13 -7.33 2.41
C SER A 65 -0.84 -7.99 1.92
N ARG A 66 0.21 -7.97 2.73
CA ARG A 66 1.49 -8.59 2.39
C ARG A 66 1.39 -10.11 2.21
N SER A 67 0.49 -10.78 2.93
CA SER A 67 0.37 -12.24 2.90
C SER A 67 -0.59 -12.75 1.82
N PHE A 68 -1.66 -12.00 1.55
CA PHE A 68 -2.73 -12.45 0.65
C PHE A 68 -2.73 -11.72 -0.70
N PHE A 69 -2.29 -10.46 -0.72
CA PHE A 69 -2.37 -9.57 -1.88
C PHE A 69 -1.10 -8.73 -2.05
N PRO A 70 0.09 -9.34 -2.27
CA PRO A 70 1.35 -8.63 -2.39
C PRO A 70 1.52 -7.97 -3.77
N ARG A 71 0.56 -7.14 -4.19
CA ARG A 71 0.55 -6.42 -5.48
C ARG A 71 -0.33 -5.16 -5.37
N GLY A 72 -0.10 -4.20 -6.25
CA GLY A 72 -0.91 -2.98 -6.32
C GLY A 72 -2.32 -3.23 -6.87
N PHE A 73 -3.30 -2.50 -6.33
CA PHE A 73 -4.69 -2.49 -6.78
C PHE A 73 -5.09 -1.06 -7.08
N LEU A 74 -5.55 -0.80 -8.31
CA LEU A 74 -5.79 0.56 -8.81
C LEU A 74 -6.76 1.37 -7.93
N TRP A 75 -7.78 0.71 -7.39
CA TRP A 75 -8.83 1.37 -6.60
C TRP A 75 -8.51 1.45 -5.10
N ASP A 76 -7.45 0.77 -4.64
CA ASP A 76 -7.00 0.80 -3.23
C ASP A 76 -5.93 1.90 -2.99
N GLU A 77 -5.29 2.41 -4.04
CA GLU A 77 -4.21 3.42 -3.99
C GLU A 77 -4.71 4.88 -3.97
N GLY A 78 -6.02 5.09 -3.73
CA GLY A 78 -6.70 6.39 -3.78
C GLY A 78 -6.58 7.25 -2.53
#